data_AF-A0A834JJU7-F1
#
_entry.id   AF-A0A834JJU7-F1
#
_cell.length_a   1.000
_cell.length_b   1.000
_cell.length_c   1.000
_cell.angle_alpha   90.00
_cell.angle_beta   90.00
_cell.angle_gamma   90.00
#
_symmetry.space_group_name_H-M   'P 1'
#
loop_
_entity.id
_entity.type
_entity.pdbx_description
1 polymer ?
#
loop_
_entity_poly.entity_id
_entity_poly.type
_entity_poly.pdbx_seq_one_letter_code
_entity_poly.pdbx_strand_id
1 'polypeptide(L)'
;MFPMEIIKKQLFRDIPCIIGVVQDEGLLKTFDFYGDSKKLSTFVKNFDTLLPGFLEVQDVINNVDNFTSSIKDFYFSENSTIEDYHILLKNITQASI
;
A
#
# COMPACT_ATOMS: atom_id res chain seq x y z
N MET A 1 21.78 7.11 -12.38
CA MET A 1 21.38 8.21 -11.47
C MET A 1 19.97 7.93 -11.03
N PHE A 2 19.74 7.76 -9.73
CA PHE A 2 18.40 7.52 -9.22
C PHE A 2 17.60 8.83 -9.25
N PRO A 3 16.28 8.81 -9.53
CA PRO A 3 15.45 10.02 -9.58
C PRO A 3 15.59 10.91 -8.32
N MET A 4 15.72 10.29 -7.15
CA MET A 4 15.93 10.98 -5.88
C MET A 4 17.22 11.83 -5.86
N GLU A 5 18.29 11.38 -6.53
CA GLU A 5 19.54 12.15 -6.63
C GLU A 5 19.37 13.38 -7.52
N ILE A 6 18.57 13.28 -8.59
CA ILE A 6 18.24 14.38 -9.50
C ILE A 6 17.51 15.48 -8.74
N ILE A 7 16.49 15.09 -7.98
CA ILE A 7 15.67 16.01 -7.17
C ILE A 7 16.55 16.69 -6.12
N LYS A 8 17.32 15.91 -5.35
CA LYS A 8 18.18 16.45 -4.27
C LYS A 8 19.27 17.40 -4.79
N LYS A 9 19.84 17.11 -5.96
CA LYS A 9 20.88 17.95 -6.58
C LYS A 9 20.31 19.06 -7.46
N GLN A 10 18.98 19.21 -7.52
CA GLN A 10 18.29 20.18 -8.38
C GLN A 10 18.73 20.08 -9.85
N LEU A 11 19.02 18.86 -10.33
CA LEU A 11 19.44 18.58 -11.70
C LEU A 11 18.22 18.45 -12.63
N PHE A 12 17.24 19.30 -12.43
CA PHE A 12 16.03 19.39 -13.24
C PHE A 12 15.80 20.83 -13.66
N ARG A 13 15.09 21.00 -14.77
CA ARG A 13 14.75 22.33 -15.26
C ARG A 13 13.73 22.96 -14.34
N ASP A 14 13.93 24.23 -14.01
CA ASP A 14 12.96 25.00 -13.22
C ASP A 14 11.70 25.26 -14.05
N ILE A 15 10.70 24.38 -13.87
CA ILE A 15 9.42 24.40 -14.56
C ILE A 15 8.34 24.43 -13.48
N PRO A 16 7.43 25.42 -13.50
CA PRO A 16 6.27 25.41 -12.61
C PRO A 16 5.51 24.09 -12.72
N CYS A 17 5.32 23.41 -11.60
CA CYS A 17 4.63 22.13 -11.53
C CYS A 17 3.54 22.17 -10.46
N ILE A 18 2.39 21.59 -10.78
CA ILE A 18 1.30 21.34 -9.84
C ILE A 18 1.21 19.82 -9.69
N ILE A 19 1.32 19.35 -8.45
CA ILE A 19 1.23 17.93 -8.09
C ILE A 19 0.00 17.77 -7.20
N GLY A 20 -0.86 16.80 -7.53
CA GLY A 20 -2.05 16.47 -6.75
C GLY A 20 -2.22 14.96 -6.63
N VAL A 21 -2.97 14.55 -5.62
CA VAL A 21 -3.41 13.18 -5.37
C VAL A 21 -4.89 13.21 -5.01
N VAL A 22 -5.61 12.11 -5.26
CA VAL A 22 -7.00 11.98 -4.81
C VAL A 22 -7.11 11.18 -3.51
N GLN A 23 -8.24 11.27 -2.83
CA GLN A 23 -8.47 10.63 -1.54
C GLN A 23 -8.40 9.10 -1.60
N ASP A 24 -8.81 8.50 -2.72
CA ASP A 24 -8.99 7.05 -2.87
C ASP A 24 -8.12 6.43 -3.97
N GLU A 25 -6.87 6.89 -4.14
CA GLU A 25 -5.89 6.29 -5.09
C GLU A 25 -5.75 4.77 -4.90
N GLY A 26 -5.84 4.30 -3.65
CA GLY A 26 -5.75 2.89 -3.29
C GLY A 26 -6.82 2.02 -3.94
N LEU A 27 -7.95 2.59 -4.37
CA LEU A 27 -9.05 1.86 -5.00
C LEU A 27 -8.61 1.17 -6.29
N LEU A 28 -7.77 1.81 -7.10
CA LEU A 28 -7.29 1.21 -8.34
C LEU A 28 -6.53 -0.09 -8.07
N LYS A 29 -5.76 -0.14 -6.98
CA LYS A 29 -4.95 -1.30 -6.60
C LYS A 29 -5.78 -2.40 -5.94
N THR A 30 -6.86 -2.04 -5.23
CA THR A 30 -7.72 -2.97 -4.50
C THR A 30 -9.02 -3.32 -5.20
N PHE A 31 -9.31 -2.76 -6.37
CA PHE A 31 -10.56 -2.96 -7.10
C PHE A 31 -10.95 -4.43 -7.24
N ASP A 32 -9.97 -5.29 -7.53
CA ASP A 32 -10.14 -6.75 -7.65
C ASP A 32 -10.70 -7.41 -6.39
N PHE A 33 -10.45 -6.86 -5.21
CA PHE A 33 -10.97 -7.38 -3.94
C PHE A 33 -12.47 -7.12 -3.74
N TYR A 34 -13.02 -6.09 -4.39
CA TYR A 34 -14.46 -5.81 -4.36
C TYR A 34 -15.25 -6.77 -5.25
N GLY A 35 -14.66 -7.20 -6.37
CA GLY A 35 -15.27 -8.16 -7.30
C GLY A 35 -15.06 -9.63 -6.92
N ASP A 36 -14.05 -9.94 -6.10
CA ASP A 36 -13.67 -11.31 -5.75
C ASP A 36 -13.25 -11.43 -4.28
N SER A 37 -14.20 -11.82 -3.44
CA SER A 37 -13.97 -12.04 -2.01
C SER A 37 -12.99 -13.20 -1.72
N LYS A 38 -12.79 -14.12 -2.67
CA LYS A 38 -11.78 -15.18 -2.54
C LYS A 38 -10.36 -14.61 -2.69
N LYS A 39 -10.14 -13.66 -3.60
CA LYS A 39 -8.86 -12.93 -3.70
C LYS A 39 -8.57 -12.16 -2.41
N LEU A 40 -9.56 -11.43 -1.89
CA LEU A 40 -9.44 -10.69 -0.64
C LEU A 40 -9.10 -11.60 0.54
N SER A 41 -9.83 -12.72 0.68
CA SER A 41 -9.57 -13.68 1.75
C SER A 41 -8.20 -14.37 1.64
N THR A 42 -7.75 -14.65 0.43
CA THR A 42 -6.41 -15.18 0.17
C THR A 42 -5.33 -14.17 0.51
N PHE A 43 -5.53 -12.90 0.15
CA PHE A 43 -4.59 -11.82 0.43
C PHE A 43 -4.38 -11.63 1.92
N VAL A 44 -5.46 -11.50 2.69
CA VAL A 44 -5.40 -11.35 4.15
C VAL A 44 -4.77 -12.55 4.85
N LYS A 45 -5.12 -13.78 4.44
CA LYS A 45 -4.55 -15.01 5.04
C LYS A 45 -3.04 -15.12 4.82
N ASN A 46 -2.53 -14.52 3.75
CA ASN A 46 -1.12 -14.57 3.36
C ASN A 46 -0.50 -13.16 3.34
N PHE A 47 -1.01 -12.24 4.17
CA PHE A 47 -0.68 -10.82 4.10
C PHE A 47 0.82 -10.58 4.19
N ASP A 48 1.52 -11.24 5.11
CA ASP A 48 2.96 -11.06 5.30
C ASP A 48 3.79 -11.46 4.07
N THR A 49 3.32 -12.47 3.33
CA THR A 49 4.02 -12.98 2.15
C THR A 49 3.64 -12.19 0.89
N LEU A 50 2.38 -11.78 0.76
CA LEU A 50 1.86 -11.15 -0.45
C LEU A 50 2.01 -9.64 -0.46
N LEU A 51 2.05 -8.97 0.70
CA LEU A 51 2.11 -7.51 0.77
C LEU A 51 3.32 -6.91 0.02
N PRO A 52 4.56 -7.41 0.14
CA PRO A 52 5.70 -6.81 -0.56
C PRO A 52 5.54 -6.84 -2.08
N GLY A 53 5.05 -7.96 -2.63
CA GLY A 53 4.76 -8.09 -4.06
C GLY A 53 3.57 -7.25 -4.50
N PHE A 54 2.53 -7.18 -3.67
CA PHE A 54 1.37 -6.32 -3.92
C PHE A 54 1.77 -4.85 -4.00
N LEU A 55 2.68 -4.39 -3.13
CA LEU A 55 3.19 -3.02 -3.12
C LEU A 55 4.38 -2.79 -4.07
N GLU A 56 4.82 -3.80 -4.81
CA GLU A 56 5.94 -3.73 -5.77
C GLU A 56 7.28 -3.30 -5.15
N VAL A 57 7.50 -3.70 -3.89
CA VAL A 57 8.67 -3.33 -3.08
C VAL A 57 9.51 -4.54 -2.66
N GLN A 58 9.19 -5.73 -3.15
CA GLN A 58 9.88 -6.97 -2.81
C GLN A 58 11.39 -6.93 -3.07
N ASP A 59 11.83 -6.16 -4.09
CA ASP A 59 13.23 -6.09 -4.50
C ASP A 59 14.05 -5.04 -3.72
N VAL A 60 13.39 -4.22 -2.89
CA VAL A 60 14.03 -3.11 -2.13
C VAL A 60 13.93 -3.26 -0.62
N ILE A 61 13.12 -4.21 -0.12
CA ILE A 61 12.99 -4.49 1.30
C ILE A 61 14.01 -5.54 1.73
N ASN A 62 14.81 -5.22 2.75
CA ASN A 62 15.79 -6.15 3.32
C ASN A 62 15.23 -7.05 4.44
N ASN A 63 14.15 -6.63 5.10
CA ASN A 63 13.52 -7.36 6.19
C ASN A 63 12.00 -7.32 6.02
N VAL A 64 11.46 -8.38 5.44
CA VAL A 64 10.03 -8.49 5.13
C VAL A 64 9.20 -8.49 6.42
N ASP A 65 9.56 -9.31 7.40
CA ASP A 65 8.79 -9.44 8.64
C ASP A 65 8.63 -8.11 9.40
N ASN A 66 9.73 -7.36 9.54
CA ASN A 66 9.69 -6.04 10.17
C ASN A 66 8.86 -5.04 9.36
N PHE A 67 8.96 -5.08 8.03
CA PHE A 67 8.18 -4.23 7.15
C PHE A 67 6.69 -4.52 7.27
N THR A 68 6.27 -5.78 7.16
CA THR A 68 4.85 -6.14 7.22
C THR A 68 4.26 -5.91 8.61
N SER A 69 5.04 -6.17 9.67
CA SER A 69 4.63 -5.85 11.05
C SER A 69 4.41 -4.35 11.24
N SER A 70 5.32 -3.50 10.76
CA SER A 70 5.18 -2.05 10.85
C SER A 70 3.94 -1.52 10.10
N ILE A 71 3.62 -2.12 8.94
CA ILE A 71 2.41 -1.77 8.19
C ILE A 71 1.14 -2.22 8.93
N LYS A 72 1.17 -3.41 9.55
CA LYS A 72 0.07 -3.90 10.38
C LYS A 72 -0.19 -2.97 11.56
N ASP A 73 0.86 -2.61 12.28
CA ASP A 73 0.74 -1.75 13.46
C ASP A 73 0.16 -0.37 13.08
N PHE A 74 0.61 0.20 11.96
CA PHE A 74 0.16 1.51 11.50
C PHE A 74 -1.31 1.51 11.04
N TYR A 75 -1.71 0.53 10.22
CA TYR A 75 -3.05 0.54 9.61
C TYR A 75 -4.09 -0.23 10.43
N PHE A 76 -3.71 -1.30 11.13
CA PHE A 76 -4.66 -2.25 11.72
C PHE A 76 -4.76 -2.18 13.24
N SER A 77 -3.90 -1.47 13.97
CA SER A 77 -3.93 -1.44 15.45
C SER A 77 -3.80 -2.82 16.13
N GLU A 78 -3.33 -2.87 17.38
CA GLU A 78 -3.05 -4.15 18.08
C GLU A 78 -4.28 -5.05 18.32
N ASN A 79 -5.51 -4.50 18.20
CA ASN A 79 -6.76 -5.21 18.50
C ASN A 79 -7.57 -5.63 17.26
N SER A 80 -7.10 -5.34 16.03
CA SER A 80 -7.79 -5.78 14.82
C SER A 80 -7.06 -6.96 14.21
N THR A 81 -7.69 -8.12 14.23
CA THR A 81 -7.25 -9.22 13.38
C THR A 81 -7.48 -8.81 11.92
N ILE A 82 -6.49 -9.08 11.05
CA ILE A 82 -6.57 -8.84 9.60
C ILE A 82 -7.79 -9.57 8.98
N GLU A 83 -8.34 -10.56 9.70
CA GLU A 83 -9.59 -11.26 9.38
C GLU A 83 -10.80 -10.34 9.23
N ASP A 84 -10.76 -9.13 9.78
CA ASP A 84 -11.74 -8.08 9.50
C ASP A 84 -11.43 -7.44 8.14
N TYR A 85 -11.77 -8.14 7.05
CA TYR A 85 -11.56 -7.69 5.65
C TYR A 85 -12.11 -6.28 5.38
N HIS A 86 -13.14 -5.87 6.14
CA HIS A 86 -13.71 -4.53 6.09
C HIS A 86 -12.75 -3.44 6.59
N ILE A 87 -11.86 -3.74 7.53
CA ILE A 87 -10.83 -2.82 8.02
C ILE A 87 -9.75 -2.62 6.95
N LEU A 88 -9.34 -3.69 6.25
CA LEU A 88 -8.39 -3.59 5.13
C LEU A 88 -8.92 -2.69 4.02
N LEU A 89 -10.15 -2.92 3.56
CA LEU A 89 -10.75 -2.11 2.49
C LEU A 89 -10.97 -0.66 2.93
N LYS A 90 -11.41 -0.43 4.17
CA LYS A 90 -11.60 0.91 4.76
C LYS A 90 -10.30 1.69 4.92
N ASN A 91 -9.19 1.00 5.20
CA ASN A 91 -7.90 1.65 5.38
C ASN A 91 -7.21 1.96 4.04
N ILE A 92 -7.39 1.09 3.04
CA ILE A 92 -6.82 1.31 1.70
C ILE A 92 -7.69 2.26 0.87
N THR A 93 -8.99 2.30 1.13
CA THR A 93 -9.94 3.21 0.49
C THR A 93 -10.89 3.75 1.54
N GLN A 94 -11.17 5.05 1.55
CA GLN A 94 -12.24 5.59 2.40
C GLN A 94 -13.63 5.34 1.81
N ALA A 95 -13.72 4.55 0.74
CA ALA A 95 -14.97 4.11 0.14
C ALA A 95 -15.78 3.33 1.18
N SER A 96 -16.72 4.04 1.80
CA SER A 96 -17.75 3.46 2.66
C SER A 96 -18.68 2.63 1.77
N ILE A 97 -18.82 1.34 2.06
CA ILE A 97 -19.93 0.52 1.57
C ILE A 97 -21.07 0.65 2.58
#